data_AF-A0A9E7HMF5-F1
#
_entry.id   AF-A0A9E7HMF5-F1
#
_cell.length_a   1.000
_cell.length_b   1.000
_cell.length_c   1.000
_cell.angle_alpha   90.00
_cell.angle_beta   90.00
_cell.angle_gamma   90.00
#
_symmetry.space_group_name_H-M   'P 1'
#
loop_
_entity.id
_entity.type
_entity.pdbx_description
1 polymer ?
#
loop_
_entity_poly.entity_id
_entity_poly.type
_entity_poly.pdbx_seq_one_letter_code
_entity_poly.pdbx_strand_id
1 'polypeptide(L)'
;MAARIILITALLALASPRALAFDPSPLQDFCVADYDSKVSVNGFACMNAKDVTVDDFYFTGLDKAASTSNELGANITLVNVERLPGLNTLGVAMSRIDYAPFGLNPPHSHPRSSEILHVAEGTLYAGFVTSNTAQGNLLFAKKLNKGDAFVFPRGLVHFQFNNGDIPAVAFATFGSQSPGLVTAANALFGSKPPIPDYILARPAQLSKTTVDWLQEQQWLDIAQENGPPSVQAN
;
A
#
# COMPACT_ATOMS: atom_id res chain seq x y z
N MET A 1 21.46 38.62 28.31
CA MET A 1 21.28 37.15 28.42
C MET A 1 20.10 36.65 27.58
N ALA A 2 18.88 37.20 27.76
CA ALA A 2 17.69 36.79 27.01
C ALA A 2 17.84 36.83 25.47
N ALA A 3 18.39 37.91 24.89
CA ALA A 3 18.56 38.03 23.44
C ALA A 3 19.49 36.96 22.84
N ARG A 4 20.54 36.55 23.56
CA ARG A 4 21.44 35.47 23.12
C ARG A 4 20.75 34.11 23.20
N ILE A 5 19.95 33.87 24.24
CA ILE A 5 19.17 32.64 24.38
C ILE A 5 18.15 32.54 23.24
N ILE A 6 17.42 33.62 22.94
CA ILE A 6 16.45 33.70 21.83
C ILE A 6 17.11 33.45 20.47
N LEU A 7 18.28 34.05 20.22
CA LEU A 7 19.01 33.85 18.97
C LEU A 7 19.48 32.40 18.83
N ILE A 8 19.98 31.80 19.91
CA ILE A 8 20.43 30.39 19.93
C ILE A 8 19.24 29.46 19.69
N THR A 9 18.10 29.64 20.37
CA THR A 9 16.91 28.81 20.14
C THR A 9 16.34 28.98 18.72
N ALA A 10 16.36 30.20 18.16
CA ALA A 10 15.96 30.42 16.77
C ALA A 10 16.86 29.68 15.78
N LEU A 11 18.19 29.75 15.97
CA LEU A 11 19.17 29.03 15.13
C LEU A 11 19.00 27.51 15.25
N LEU A 12 18.75 26.97 16.45
CA LEU A 12 18.47 25.56 16.66
C LEU A 12 17.15 25.11 16.01
N ALA A 13 16.12 25.96 16.00
CA ALA A 13 14.84 25.67 15.34
C ALA A 13 14.92 25.76 13.80
N LEU A 14 15.85 26.55 13.26
CA LEU A 14 16.15 26.61 11.82
C LEU A 14 17.02 25.44 11.35
N ALA A 15 17.88 24.92 12.24
CA ALA A 15 18.78 23.80 11.96
C ALA A 15 18.13 22.42 12.20
N SER A 16 16.90 22.37 12.71
CA SER A 16 16.22 21.09 12.93
C SER A 16 15.73 20.52 11.58
N PRO A 17 16.08 19.27 11.24
CA PRO A 17 15.58 18.64 10.02
C PRO A 17 14.06 18.54 10.12
N ARG A 18 13.36 19.12 9.15
CA ARG A 18 11.93 18.88 9.00
C ARG A 18 11.76 17.44 8.54
N ALA A 19 11.20 16.59 9.40
CA ALA A 19 10.80 15.26 8.98
C ALA A 19 9.70 15.40 7.92
N LEU A 20 10.04 15.11 6.66
CA LEU A 20 9.05 14.99 5.60
C LEU A 20 8.40 13.62 5.75
N ALA A 21 7.10 13.59 6.00
CA ALA A 21 6.32 12.35 6.09
C ALA A 21 5.99 11.77 4.70
N PHE A 22 6.70 12.17 3.65
CA PHE A 22 6.46 11.81 2.25
C PHE A 22 7.78 11.38 1.62
N ASP A 23 7.71 10.71 0.47
CA ASP A 23 8.90 10.41 -0.33
C ASP A 23 9.69 11.72 -0.59
N PRO A 24 11.02 11.72 -0.41
CA PRO A 24 11.84 12.89 -0.66
C PRO A 24 11.75 13.34 -2.13
N SER A 25 11.76 14.65 -2.38
CA SER A 25 11.86 15.17 -3.74
C SER A 25 13.14 14.66 -4.44
N PRO A 26 13.07 14.30 -5.73
CA PRO A 26 14.26 13.92 -6.48
C PRO A 26 15.22 15.10 -6.62
N LEU A 27 16.53 14.82 -6.60
CA LEU A 27 17.60 15.81 -6.74
C LEU A 27 18.22 15.84 -8.14
N GLN A 28 17.75 14.98 -9.03
CA GLN A 28 18.17 14.81 -10.42
C GLN A 28 17.00 14.20 -11.22
N ASP A 29 17.10 14.19 -12.55
CA ASP A 29 16.02 13.75 -13.43
C ASP A 29 15.59 12.29 -13.19
N PHE A 30 16.55 11.39 -12.91
CA PHE A 30 16.28 10.00 -12.57
C PHE A 30 17.36 9.40 -11.66
N CYS A 31 16.98 8.35 -10.91
CA CYS A 31 17.88 7.52 -10.12
C CYS A 31 17.30 6.11 -10.09
N VAL A 32 17.60 5.30 -11.12
CA VAL A 32 17.11 3.91 -11.21
C VAL A 32 17.66 3.10 -10.04
N ALA A 33 16.80 2.36 -9.34
CA ALA A 33 17.20 1.54 -8.19
C ALA A 33 18.27 0.51 -8.57
N ASP A 34 19.39 0.53 -7.85
CA ASP A 34 20.43 -0.51 -7.90
C ASP A 34 20.17 -1.54 -6.79
N TYR A 35 19.58 -2.68 -7.18
CA TYR A 35 19.30 -3.79 -6.26
C TYR A 35 20.54 -4.61 -5.91
N ASP A 36 21.64 -4.48 -6.65
CA ASP A 36 22.88 -5.21 -6.40
C ASP A 36 23.77 -4.51 -5.37
N SER A 37 23.55 -3.21 -5.16
CA SER A 37 24.24 -2.40 -4.16
C SER A 37 24.22 -3.04 -2.77
N LYS A 38 25.37 -3.02 -2.10
CA LYS A 38 25.50 -3.49 -0.70
C LYS A 38 25.32 -2.36 0.32
N VAL A 39 25.05 -1.14 -0.14
CA VAL A 39 24.86 0.02 0.71
C VAL A 39 23.39 0.15 1.07
N SER A 40 23.09 0.21 2.37
CA SER A 40 21.73 0.48 2.85
C SER A 40 21.53 1.99 3.01
N VAL A 41 20.51 2.51 2.33
CA VAL A 41 20.08 3.91 2.38
C VAL A 41 18.56 3.99 2.58
N ASN A 42 18.01 5.18 2.81
CA ASN A 42 16.57 5.38 2.75
C ASN A 42 16.11 5.33 1.29
N GLY A 43 15.44 4.24 0.90
CA GLY A 43 15.16 3.92 -0.51
C GLY A 43 16.24 3.02 -1.09
N PHE A 44 16.67 3.30 -2.32
CA PHE A 44 17.69 2.52 -3.03
C PHE A 44 18.86 3.40 -3.48
N ALA A 45 20.06 2.81 -3.52
CA ALA A 45 21.17 3.41 -4.26
C ALA A 45 20.81 3.52 -5.75
N CYS A 46 21.45 4.43 -6.47
CA CYS A 46 21.21 4.61 -7.91
C CYS A 46 22.20 3.77 -8.73
N MET A 47 21.73 3.20 -9.83
CA MET A 47 22.60 2.72 -10.91
C MET A 47 23.42 3.88 -11.51
N ASN A 48 24.54 3.56 -12.16
CA ASN A 48 25.27 4.55 -12.96
C ASN A 48 24.41 4.96 -14.16
N ALA A 49 24.23 6.27 -14.37
CA ALA A 49 23.39 6.79 -15.46
C ALA A 49 23.81 6.31 -16.87
N LYS A 50 25.07 5.87 -17.06
CA LYS A 50 25.55 5.32 -18.33
C LYS A 50 25.07 3.89 -18.61
N ASP A 51 24.69 3.17 -17.56
CA ASP A 51 24.25 1.78 -17.63
C ASP A 51 22.71 1.67 -17.69
N VAL A 52 22.01 2.79 -17.48
CA VAL A 52 20.55 2.89 -17.52
C VAL A 52 20.03 2.83 -18.96
N THR A 53 18.94 2.10 -19.16
CA THR A 53 18.26 1.89 -20.44
C THR A 53 16.78 2.22 -20.36
N VAL A 54 16.08 2.17 -21.50
CA VAL A 54 14.62 2.38 -21.55
C VAL A 54 13.85 1.31 -20.77
N ASP A 55 14.39 0.09 -20.69
CA ASP A 55 13.75 -1.03 -20.03
C ASP A 55 13.64 -0.83 -18.51
N ASP A 56 14.51 0.02 -17.92
CA ASP A 56 14.46 0.38 -16.50
C ASP A 56 13.26 1.27 -16.13
N PHE A 57 12.63 1.90 -17.12
CA PHE A 57 11.46 2.78 -16.98
C PHE A 57 10.17 2.16 -17.55
N TYR A 58 10.23 0.92 -18.00
CA TYR A 58 9.13 0.27 -18.70
C TYR A 58 8.61 -0.94 -17.91
N PHE A 59 7.29 -1.01 -17.76
CA PHE A 59 6.60 -2.17 -17.19
C PHE A 59 5.49 -2.62 -18.14
N THR A 60 5.37 -3.94 -18.34
CA THR A 60 4.34 -4.56 -19.18
C THR A 60 3.57 -5.62 -18.41
N GLY A 61 2.33 -5.92 -18.84
CA GLY A 61 1.49 -6.95 -18.24
C GLY A 61 0.29 -6.42 -17.44
N LEU A 62 0.16 -5.10 -17.24
CA LEU A 62 -1.04 -4.51 -16.62
C LEU A 62 -2.30 -4.63 -17.50
N ASP A 63 -2.15 -4.98 -18.77
CA ASP A 63 -3.25 -5.33 -19.68
C ASP A 63 -3.86 -6.71 -19.36
N LYS A 64 -3.08 -7.60 -18.72
CA LYS A 64 -3.48 -8.97 -18.40
C LYS A 64 -4.19 -9.02 -17.05
N ALA A 65 -5.31 -9.74 -17.01
CA ALA A 65 -6.00 -10.03 -15.76
C ALA A 65 -5.19 -11.01 -14.90
N ALA A 66 -5.05 -10.70 -13.62
CA ALA A 66 -4.51 -11.63 -12.65
C ALA A 66 -5.55 -12.70 -12.25
N SER A 67 -5.08 -13.88 -11.84
CA SER A 67 -5.97 -14.95 -11.39
C SER A 67 -6.66 -14.57 -10.08
N THR A 68 -7.99 -14.57 -10.08
CA THR A 68 -8.83 -14.36 -8.91
C THR A 68 -9.30 -15.67 -8.28
N SER A 69 -8.72 -16.81 -8.67
CA SER A 69 -9.05 -18.14 -8.14
C SER A 69 -8.44 -18.36 -6.75
N ASN A 70 -8.91 -17.59 -5.78
CA ASN A 70 -8.52 -17.65 -4.38
C ASN A 70 -9.71 -17.31 -3.47
N GLU A 71 -9.55 -17.50 -2.15
CA GLU A 71 -10.65 -17.34 -1.18
C GLU A 71 -11.23 -15.93 -1.10
N LEU A 72 -10.44 -14.92 -1.48
CA LEU A 72 -10.89 -13.52 -1.51
C LEU A 72 -11.46 -13.12 -2.86
N GLY A 73 -11.29 -13.92 -3.92
CA GLY A 73 -11.81 -13.59 -5.24
C GLY A 73 -11.20 -12.32 -5.85
N ALA A 74 -10.02 -11.88 -5.41
CA ALA A 74 -9.35 -10.67 -5.88
C ALA A 74 -7.83 -10.88 -6.00
N ASN A 75 -7.17 -10.11 -6.85
CA ASN A 75 -5.72 -10.15 -7.02
C ASN A 75 -5.17 -8.78 -7.45
N ILE A 76 -3.99 -8.41 -6.95
CA ILE A 76 -3.35 -7.12 -7.18
C ILE A 76 -2.04 -7.32 -7.96
N THR A 77 -1.98 -6.76 -9.15
CA THR A 77 -0.72 -6.59 -9.90
C THR A 77 -0.12 -5.23 -9.55
N LEU A 78 0.75 -5.20 -8.54
CA LEU A 78 1.47 -4.01 -8.09
C LEU A 78 2.62 -3.65 -9.04
N VAL A 79 2.87 -2.34 -9.20
CA VAL A 79 4.02 -1.73 -9.87
C VAL A 79 4.58 -0.65 -8.94
N ASN A 80 5.45 -1.08 -8.03
CA ASN A 80 6.19 -0.24 -7.09
C ASN A 80 7.68 -0.24 -7.47
N VAL A 81 8.50 0.47 -6.69
CA VAL A 81 9.95 0.56 -6.94
C VAL A 81 10.67 -0.78 -6.98
N GLU A 82 10.13 -1.86 -6.41
CA GLU A 82 10.74 -3.20 -6.45
C GLU A 82 10.47 -3.93 -7.79
N ARG A 83 9.45 -3.50 -8.53
CA ARG A 83 9.03 -4.10 -9.81
C ARG A 83 9.31 -3.22 -11.01
N LEU A 84 9.51 -1.92 -10.79
CA LEU A 84 9.91 -0.95 -11.80
C LEU A 84 11.00 -0.03 -11.20
N PRO A 85 12.29 -0.32 -11.43
CA PRO A 85 13.39 0.35 -10.74
C PRO A 85 13.49 1.84 -11.05
N GLY A 86 13.00 2.27 -12.21
CA GLY A 86 12.89 3.68 -12.59
C GLY A 86 11.95 4.51 -11.72
N LEU A 87 11.12 3.91 -10.86
CA LEU A 87 10.27 4.64 -9.91
C LEU A 87 11.05 5.22 -8.72
N ASN A 88 12.29 4.78 -8.50
CA ASN A 88 13.07 5.23 -7.35
C ASN A 88 13.30 6.75 -7.38
N THR A 89 13.05 7.39 -6.25
CA THR A 89 13.02 8.84 -5.98
C THR A 89 11.82 9.61 -6.55
N LEU A 90 10.92 8.98 -7.32
CA LEU A 90 9.85 9.68 -8.03
C LEU A 90 8.53 9.82 -7.25
N GLY A 91 8.40 9.17 -6.09
CA GLY A 91 7.25 9.37 -5.20
C GLY A 91 5.92 8.85 -5.75
N VAL A 92 5.94 7.91 -6.69
CA VAL A 92 4.73 7.33 -7.30
C VAL A 92 4.83 5.82 -7.48
N ALA A 93 3.69 5.15 -7.37
CA ALA A 93 3.50 3.74 -7.72
C ALA A 93 2.08 3.53 -8.24
N MET A 94 1.80 2.37 -8.83
CA MET A 94 0.45 2.01 -9.25
C MET A 94 0.16 0.53 -9.08
N SER A 95 -1.10 0.14 -9.16
CA SER A 95 -1.49 -1.26 -9.29
C SER A 95 -2.72 -1.41 -10.18
N ARG A 96 -2.86 -2.60 -10.77
CA ARG A 96 -4.13 -3.11 -11.28
C ARG A 96 -4.71 -4.07 -10.26
N ILE A 97 -6.02 -4.03 -10.07
CA ILE A 97 -6.74 -4.95 -9.20
C ILE A 97 -7.86 -5.61 -10.02
N ASP A 98 -7.85 -6.93 -10.04
CA ASP A 98 -8.87 -7.76 -10.68
C ASP A 98 -9.75 -8.40 -9.61
N TYR A 99 -11.07 -8.34 -9.80
CA TYR A 99 -12.06 -8.89 -8.90
C TYR A 99 -12.97 -9.86 -9.65
N ALA A 100 -13.11 -11.09 -9.14
CA ALA A 100 -14.21 -11.97 -9.48
C ALA A 100 -15.56 -11.37 -9.01
N PRO A 101 -16.71 -11.88 -9.47
CA PRO A 101 -17.99 -11.61 -8.79
C PRO A 101 -17.85 -11.88 -7.29
N PHE A 102 -18.28 -10.93 -6.45
CA PHE A 102 -18.13 -11.00 -4.99
C PHE A 102 -16.68 -11.06 -4.47
N GLY A 103 -15.72 -10.66 -5.29
CA GLY A 103 -14.32 -10.51 -4.88
C GLY A 103 -14.10 -9.36 -3.90
N LEU A 104 -13.21 -9.55 -2.94
CA LEU A 104 -12.90 -8.63 -1.85
C LEU A 104 -11.40 -8.32 -1.83
N ASN A 105 -11.05 -7.04 -1.96
CA ASN A 105 -9.80 -6.54 -1.41
C ASN A 105 -10.08 -6.17 0.06
N PRO A 106 -9.60 -6.98 1.03
CA PRO A 106 -10.03 -6.91 2.43
C PRO A 106 -9.62 -5.61 3.10
N PRO A 107 -10.12 -5.29 4.30
CA PRO A 107 -9.68 -4.12 5.04
C PRO A 107 -8.15 -4.04 5.19
N HIS A 108 -7.56 -2.99 4.64
CA HIS A 108 -6.11 -2.76 4.62
C HIS A 108 -5.77 -1.26 4.71
N SER A 109 -4.49 -0.94 4.90
CA SER A 109 -4.00 0.44 4.86
C SER A 109 -2.62 0.55 4.22
N HIS A 110 -2.31 1.76 3.73
CA HIS A 110 -1.02 2.14 3.19
C HIS A 110 -0.32 3.12 4.13
N PRO A 111 0.71 2.70 4.89
CA PRO A 111 1.32 3.55 5.92
C PRO A 111 2.06 4.76 5.33
N ARG A 112 2.51 4.68 4.08
CA ARG A 112 3.37 5.71 3.46
C ARG A 112 2.69 6.47 2.32
N SER A 113 1.45 6.15 1.97
CA SER A 113 0.81 6.74 0.79
C SER A 113 -0.69 6.94 0.94
N SER A 114 -1.20 8.02 0.36
CA SER A 114 -2.61 8.10 -0.03
C SER A 114 -2.78 7.36 -1.35
N GLU A 115 -3.98 6.84 -1.59
CA GLU A 115 -4.35 6.13 -2.81
C GLU A 115 -5.49 6.86 -3.52
N ILE A 116 -5.46 6.89 -4.84
CA ILE A 116 -6.64 7.16 -5.66
C ILE A 116 -6.92 5.96 -6.57
N LEU A 117 -8.15 5.47 -6.52
CA LEU A 117 -8.65 4.34 -7.28
C LEU A 117 -9.54 4.82 -8.41
N HIS A 118 -9.37 4.25 -9.60
CA HIS A 118 -10.25 4.41 -10.76
C HIS A 118 -10.84 3.06 -11.18
N VAL A 119 -12.16 3.00 -11.38
CA VAL A 119 -12.84 1.78 -11.85
C VAL A 119 -12.85 1.75 -13.38
N ALA A 120 -12.08 0.84 -13.97
CA ALA A 120 -11.99 0.67 -15.42
C ALA A 120 -13.14 -0.20 -15.97
N GLU A 121 -13.56 -1.22 -15.21
CA GLU A 121 -14.63 -2.15 -15.60
C GLU A 121 -15.45 -2.60 -14.39
N GLY A 122 -16.71 -2.96 -14.64
CA GLY A 122 -17.62 -3.48 -13.61
C GLY A 122 -18.06 -2.42 -12.61
N THR A 123 -18.17 -2.82 -11.35
CA THR A 123 -18.68 -1.99 -10.25
C THR A 123 -18.02 -2.43 -8.95
N LEU A 124 -17.67 -1.49 -8.08
CA LEU A 124 -17.12 -1.76 -6.76
C LEU A 124 -17.90 -1.01 -5.67
N TYR A 125 -18.11 -1.64 -4.53
CA TYR A 125 -18.40 -0.95 -3.29
C TYR A 125 -17.08 -0.69 -2.56
N ALA A 126 -16.70 0.58 -2.41
CA ALA A 126 -15.43 0.96 -1.83
C ALA A 126 -15.64 1.96 -0.70
N GLY A 127 -14.76 1.94 0.29
CA GLY A 127 -14.81 2.91 1.38
C GLY A 127 -13.62 2.85 2.34
N PHE A 128 -13.48 3.89 3.15
CA PHE A 128 -12.51 3.98 4.24
C PHE A 128 -13.18 4.35 5.56
N VAL A 129 -12.48 4.04 6.65
CA VAL A 129 -12.91 4.36 8.01
C VAL A 129 -12.01 5.44 8.58
N THR A 130 -12.59 6.49 9.16
CA THR A 130 -11.82 7.55 9.81
C THR A 130 -11.11 7.07 11.07
N SER A 131 -10.09 7.81 11.49
CA SER A 131 -9.53 7.68 12.83
C SER A 131 -10.59 7.95 13.92
N ASN A 132 -10.23 7.67 15.17
CA ASN A 132 -11.09 7.90 16.32
C ASN A 132 -11.39 9.40 16.44
N THR A 133 -12.61 9.81 16.13
CA THR A 133 -13.10 11.18 16.28
C THR A 133 -14.08 11.28 17.45
N ALA A 134 -14.55 12.49 17.77
CA ALA A 134 -15.66 12.67 18.71
C ALA A 134 -16.96 11.99 18.23
N GLN A 135 -17.10 11.75 16.93
CA GLN A 135 -18.20 11.00 16.33
C GLN A 135 -17.89 9.50 16.16
N GLY A 136 -16.76 9.01 16.67
CA GLY A 136 -16.29 7.63 16.49
C GLY A 136 -15.52 7.41 15.18
N ASN A 137 -15.46 6.15 14.76
CA ASN A 137 -14.87 5.71 13.50
C ASN A 137 -15.94 5.71 12.41
N LEU A 138 -15.94 6.73 11.56
CA LEU A 138 -16.96 6.93 10.54
C LEU A 138 -16.59 6.20 9.24
N LEU A 139 -17.55 5.48 8.66
CA LEU A 139 -17.42 4.87 7.34
C LEU A 139 -17.82 5.87 6.24
N PHE A 140 -16.89 6.13 5.32
CA PHE A 140 -17.15 6.83 4.07
C PHE A 140 -17.07 5.82 2.93
N ALA A 141 -18.22 5.46 2.35
CA ALA A 141 -18.30 4.43 1.32
C ALA A 141 -19.30 4.77 0.22
N LYS A 142 -19.07 4.25 -0.98
CA LYS A 142 -19.94 4.44 -2.14
C LYS A 142 -19.86 3.25 -3.10
N LYS A 143 -20.95 2.98 -3.81
CA LYS A 143 -20.94 2.18 -5.03
C LYS A 143 -20.33 3.02 -6.17
N LEU A 144 -19.25 2.52 -6.75
CA LEU A 144 -18.50 3.08 -7.87
C LEU A 144 -18.83 2.29 -9.12
N ASN A 145 -19.08 2.99 -10.22
CA ASN A 145 -19.28 2.40 -11.55
C ASN A 145 -18.03 2.62 -12.41
N LYS A 146 -17.98 1.96 -13.56
CA LYS A 146 -16.99 2.25 -14.60
C LYS A 146 -16.89 3.75 -14.85
N GLY A 147 -15.67 4.29 -14.80
CA GLY A 147 -15.38 5.71 -14.97
C GLY A 147 -15.19 6.47 -13.64
N ASP A 148 -15.75 5.97 -12.54
CA ASP A 148 -15.70 6.65 -11.25
C ASP A 148 -14.30 6.54 -10.62
N ALA A 149 -13.98 7.51 -9.76
CA ALA A 149 -12.78 7.52 -8.94
C ALA A 149 -13.12 7.71 -7.46
N PHE A 150 -12.25 7.20 -6.58
CA PHE A 150 -12.40 7.30 -5.13
C PHE A 150 -11.03 7.42 -4.46
N VAL A 151 -10.93 8.26 -3.43
CA VAL A 151 -9.67 8.54 -2.73
C VAL A 151 -9.65 7.89 -1.35
N PHE A 152 -8.51 7.31 -1.00
CA PHE A 152 -8.24 6.76 0.33
C PHE A 152 -7.11 7.57 0.98
N PRO A 153 -7.39 8.30 2.08
CA PRO A 153 -6.37 9.05 2.79
C PRO A 153 -5.29 8.14 3.39
N ARG A 154 -4.03 8.60 3.37
CA ARG A 154 -2.88 7.86 3.90
C ARG A 154 -3.15 7.24 5.27
N GLY A 155 -2.81 5.96 5.39
CA GLY A 155 -2.83 5.20 6.64
C GLY A 155 -4.21 4.83 7.17
N LEU A 156 -5.31 5.28 6.53
CA LEU A 156 -6.65 4.87 6.94
C LEU A 156 -6.99 3.47 6.42
N VAL A 157 -7.71 2.71 7.26
CA VAL A 157 -8.22 1.40 6.88
C VAL A 157 -9.31 1.58 5.84
N HIS A 158 -9.18 0.88 4.72
CA HIS A 158 -10.11 0.93 3.60
C HIS A 158 -10.22 -0.43 2.91
N PHE A 159 -11.20 -0.57 2.02
CA PHE A 159 -11.53 -1.82 1.34
C PHE A 159 -12.22 -1.56 0.00
N GLN A 160 -12.25 -2.59 -0.85
CA GLN A 160 -13.08 -2.62 -2.04
C GLN A 160 -13.72 -4.00 -2.20
N PHE A 161 -14.99 -4.02 -2.56
CA PHE A 161 -15.76 -5.25 -2.74
C PHE A 161 -16.54 -5.19 -4.05
N ASN A 162 -16.36 -6.18 -4.91
CA ASN A 162 -17.17 -6.31 -6.12
C ASN A 162 -18.56 -6.85 -5.75
N ASN A 163 -19.53 -5.96 -5.54
CA ASN A 163 -20.90 -6.34 -5.20
C ASN A 163 -21.79 -6.68 -6.42
N GLY A 164 -21.18 -6.90 -7.58
CA GLY A 164 -21.87 -7.28 -8.82
C GLY A 164 -21.63 -8.74 -9.20
N ASP A 165 -22.46 -9.22 -10.13
CA ASP A 165 -22.42 -10.60 -10.66
C ASP A 165 -21.41 -10.79 -11.80
N ILE A 166 -20.71 -9.73 -12.20
CA ILE A 166 -19.69 -9.74 -13.25
C ILE A 166 -18.33 -9.34 -12.67
N PRO A 167 -17.21 -9.74 -13.28
CA PRO A 167 -15.88 -9.27 -12.88
C PRO A 167 -15.76 -7.74 -12.93
N ALA A 168 -14.85 -7.21 -12.10
CA ALA A 168 -14.51 -5.80 -12.08
C ALA A 168 -13.00 -5.60 -12.15
N VAL A 169 -12.58 -4.47 -12.72
CA VAL A 169 -11.17 -4.07 -12.84
C VAL A 169 -11.03 -2.63 -12.36
N ALA A 170 -10.04 -2.40 -11.49
CA ALA A 170 -9.69 -1.06 -11.03
C ALA A 170 -8.18 -0.83 -11.08
N PHE A 171 -7.79 0.44 -11.18
CA PHE A 171 -6.41 0.88 -11.10
C PHE A 171 -6.25 1.80 -9.90
N ALA A 172 -5.28 1.51 -9.05
CA ALA A 172 -4.91 2.36 -7.93
C ALA A 172 -3.58 3.06 -8.24
N THR A 173 -3.45 4.33 -7.87
CA THR A 173 -2.18 5.05 -7.90
C THR A 173 -1.87 5.64 -6.53
N PHE A 174 -0.58 5.70 -6.23
CA PHE A 174 -0.06 5.99 -4.90
C PHE A 174 0.89 7.18 -4.96
N GLY A 175 0.83 8.07 -3.98
CA GLY A 175 1.81 9.14 -3.75
C GLY A 175 3.08 8.69 -3.01
N SER A 176 3.58 7.48 -3.29
CA SER A 176 4.88 6.97 -2.83
C SER A 176 5.36 5.86 -3.77
N GLN A 177 6.67 5.76 -3.98
CA GLN A 177 7.32 4.66 -4.71
C GLN A 177 7.16 3.32 -3.99
N SER A 178 6.92 3.36 -2.67
CA SER A 178 6.72 2.19 -1.80
C SER A 178 5.60 2.51 -0.80
N PRO A 179 4.32 2.39 -1.21
CA PRO A 179 3.19 2.73 -0.35
C PRO A 179 3.13 1.86 0.92
N GLY A 180 3.54 0.59 0.80
CA GLY A 180 3.44 -0.45 1.81
C GLY A 180 2.01 -0.93 1.99
N LEU A 181 1.83 -2.19 2.36
CA LEU A 181 0.51 -2.77 2.59
C LEU A 181 0.40 -3.36 4.01
N VAL A 182 -0.66 -2.99 4.72
CA VAL A 182 -1.04 -3.60 5.99
C VAL A 182 -2.46 -4.14 5.88
N THR A 183 -2.59 -5.43 5.54
CA THR A 183 -3.89 -6.12 5.60
C THR A 183 -4.27 -6.34 7.06
N ALA A 184 -5.40 -5.79 7.49
CA ALA A 184 -5.73 -5.67 8.91
C ALA A 184 -5.80 -7.03 9.62
N ALA A 185 -6.46 -8.01 9.00
CA ALA A 185 -6.59 -9.33 9.60
C ALA A 185 -5.26 -10.10 9.62
N ASN A 186 -4.47 -10.06 8.54
CA ASN A 186 -3.13 -10.66 8.50
C ASN A 186 -2.20 -10.03 9.54
N ALA A 187 -2.25 -8.71 9.73
CA ALA A 187 -1.42 -8.01 10.70
C ALA A 187 -1.79 -8.36 12.14
N LEU A 188 -3.08 -8.56 12.43
CA LEU A 188 -3.57 -8.89 13.78
C LEU A 188 -3.42 -10.38 14.11
N PHE A 189 -3.80 -11.27 13.19
CA PHE A 189 -3.93 -12.70 13.45
C PHE A 189 -2.89 -13.55 12.70
N GLY A 190 -2.32 -13.06 11.60
CA GLY A 190 -1.33 -13.78 10.79
C GLY A 190 0.12 -13.32 10.96
N SER A 191 0.41 -12.46 11.96
CA SER A 191 1.75 -11.91 12.15
C SER A 191 2.77 -12.99 12.53
N LYS A 192 4.05 -12.77 12.16
CA LYS A 192 5.15 -13.67 12.49
C LYS A 192 6.28 -12.88 13.17
N PRO A 193 6.58 -13.13 14.46
CA PRO A 193 5.84 -14.01 15.39
C PRO A 193 4.40 -13.54 15.67
N PRO A 194 3.50 -14.43 16.14
CA PRO A 194 2.12 -14.06 16.45
C PRO A 194 2.06 -13.08 17.63
N ILE A 195 1.12 -12.13 17.57
CA ILE A 195 0.80 -11.28 18.73
C ILE A 195 0.24 -12.19 19.84
N PRO A 196 0.71 -12.08 21.10
CA PRO A 196 0.18 -12.91 22.18
C PRO A 196 -1.35 -12.82 22.29
N ASP A 197 -2.01 -13.98 22.38
CA ASP A 197 -3.47 -14.14 22.38
C ASP A 197 -4.20 -13.20 23.36
N TYR A 198 -3.64 -13.00 24.55
CA TYR A 198 -4.21 -12.17 25.61
C TYR A 198 -4.21 -10.67 25.27
N ILE A 199 -3.36 -10.23 24.35
CA ILE A 199 -3.33 -8.86 23.83
C ILE A 199 -4.48 -8.65 22.85
N LEU A 200 -4.84 -9.65 22.04
CA LEU A 200 -5.92 -9.56 21.05
C LEU A 200 -7.29 -9.85 21.66
N ALA A 201 -7.39 -10.84 22.55
CA ALA A 201 -8.66 -11.30 23.12
C ALA A 201 -9.41 -10.20 23.87
N ARG A 202 -8.70 -9.40 24.69
CA ARG A 202 -9.30 -8.33 25.50
C ARG A 202 -9.94 -7.20 24.67
N PRO A 203 -9.20 -6.52 23.76
CA PRO A 203 -9.77 -5.45 22.94
C PRO A 203 -10.79 -5.95 21.92
N ALA A 204 -10.62 -7.17 21.38
CA ALA A 204 -11.59 -7.76 20.45
C ALA A 204 -12.84 -8.32 21.16
N GLN A 205 -12.84 -8.43 22.49
CA GLN A 205 -13.90 -9.06 23.29
C GLN A 205 -14.16 -10.52 22.87
N LEU A 206 -13.10 -11.23 22.50
CA LEU A 206 -13.13 -12.64 22.09
C LEU A 206 -12.52 -13.53 23.18
N SER A 207 -12.86 -14.81 23.16
CA SER A 207 -12.13 -15.79 23.97
C SER A 207 -10.73 -16.02 23.38
N LYS A 208 -9.77 -16.38 24.25
CA LYS A 208 -8.43 -16.81 23.81
C LYS A 208 -8.52 -17.92 22.76
N THR A 209 -9.36 -18.92 22.98
CA THR A 209 -9.60 -20.01 22.02
C THR A 209 -10.06 -19.51 20.65
N THR A 210 -10.87 -18.46 20.58
CA THR A 210 -11.28 -17.88 19.28
C THR A 210 -10.11 -17.17 18.61
N VAL A 211 -9.29 -16.46 19.38
CA VAL A 211 -8.09 -15.80 18.88
C VAL A 211 -7.07 -16.84 18.39
N ASP A 212 -6.82 -17.88 19.16
CA ASP A 212 -5.93 -18.99 18.79
C ASP A 212 -6.40 -19.61 17.47
N TRP A 213 -7.70 -19.90 17.35
CA TRP A 213 -8.29 -20.38 16.10
C TRP A 213 -8.08 -19.41 14.92
N LEU A 214 -8.25 -18.10 15.12
CA LEU A 214 -7.96 -17.08 14.11
C LEU A 214 -6.47 -17.06 13.72
N GLN A 215 -5.57 -17.28 14.68
CA GLN A 215 -4.12 -17.32 14.44
C GLN A 215 -3.66 -18.59 13.71
N GLU A 216 -4.45 -19.66 13.80
CA GLU A 216 -4.24 -20.90 13.03
C GLU A 216 -4.74 -20.81 11.59
N GLN A 217 -5.55 -19.80 11.25
CA GLN A 217 -6.05 -19.63 9.87
C GLN A 217 -4.93 -19.21 8.92
N GLN A 218 -5.10 -19.58 7.64
CA GLN A 218 -4.25 -19.08 6.57
C GLN A 218 -4.77 -17.74 6.07
N TRP A 219 -4.04 -16.67 6.37
CA TRP A 219 -4.37 -15.33 5.92
C TRP A 219 -3.71 -15.03 4.57
N LEU A 220 -4.51 -14.74 3.55
CA LEU A 220 -4.05 -14.53 2.18
C LEU A 220 -3.46 -13.12 1.98
N ASP A 221 -2.33 -13.04 1.26
CA ASP A 221 -1.78 -11.80 0.71
C ASP A 221 -2.01 -11.80 -0.81
N ILE A 222 -2.89 -10.92 -1.28
CA ILE A 222 -3.27 -10.81 -2.70
C ILE A 222 -2.42 -9.80 -3.48
N ALA A 223 -1.48 -9.09 -2.83
CA ALA A 223 -0.60 -8.12 -3.47
C ALA A 223 0.83 -8.64 -3.70
N GLN A 224 1.32 -9.49 -2.79
CA GLN A 224 2.66 -10.07 -2.84
C GLN A 224 3.74 -8.99 -3.03
N GLU A 225 3.77 -7.96 -2.16
CA GLU A 225 4.64 -6.77 -2.33
C GLU A 225 6.13 -7.13 -2.54
N ASN A 226 6.59 -8.23 -1.95
CA ASN A 226 8.00 -8.65 -1.93
C ASN A 226 8.25 -10.02 -2.57
N GLY A 227 7.32 -10.52 -3.40
CA GLY A 227 7.51 -11.75 -4.18
C GLY A 227 8.06 -11.45 -5.58
N PRO A 228 8.69 -12.43 -6.27
CA PRO A 228 8.87 -12.31 -7.71
C PRO A 228 7.51 -11.98 -8.35
N PRO A 229 7.45 -11.21 -9.45
CA PRO A 229 6.20 -11.05 -10.19
C PRO A 229 5.58 -12.42 -10.33
N SER A 230 4.26 -12.54 -10.15
CA SER A 230 3.55 -13.76 -10.46
C SER A 230 3.78 -14.05 -11.94
N VAL A 231 4.87 -14.75 -12.24
CA VAL A 231 5.14 -15.31 -13.55
C VAL A 231 3.99 -16.26 -13.74
N GLN A 232 3.03 -15.84 -14.56
CA GLN A 232 2.03 -16.73 -15.10
C GLN A 232 2.81 -17.85 -15.77
N ALA A 233 2.75 -19.04 -15.16
CA ALA A 233 2.99 -20.26 -15.89
C ALA A 233 2.06 -20.21 -17.10
N ASN A 234 2.65 -20.09 -18.29
CA ASN A 234 2.00 -20.54 -19.51
C ASN A 234 2.00 -22.07 -19.48
#